data_AF-A0A4P2Q2L7-F1
#
_entry.id   AF-A0A4P2Q2L7-F1
#
_cell.length_a   1.000
_cell.length_b   1.000
_cell.length_c   1.000
_cell.angle_alpha   90.00
_cell.angle_beta   90.00
_cell.angle_gamma   90.00
#
_symmetry.space_group_name_H-M   'P 1'
#
loop_
_entity.id
_entity.type
_entity.pdbx_description
1 polymer ?
#
loop_
_entity_poly.entity_id
_entity_poly.type
_entity_poly.pdbx_seq_one_letter_code
_entity_poly.pdbx_strand_id
1 'polypeptide(L)'
;MRAIHGSGTTTRDDRRRGFRGAAGLWLLGVGACALGCGAGAGRASPEGPAVAFAARGAPEDGARPVADEAADAAKHGGGEAQGAAARHAKGRRMTRAEAARHVIELVNRDRAAHELPPVAWDETAARAGRRHAEDMVRVGFTGHWGSDGSVPEERYTAAGGDGFVMENAGCFADGVPRELDPDPRFSAESLERVHRAFMNEKPPADGHRRNVLTASHTSLGVGLAKAKGLDIACMAQEFVDDYGTYQPLPRRARVGEVIRVAGELRPPAKVAGVGISRIERGAPIEAERLLRMGGYAIPQPHATFFPKGYKTPIPLEVNGNRFSIQVPLDDRGRGGRYGVSVWATFPGSNELKMVSLRTVDVGGKGGAR
;
A
#
# COMPACT_ATOMS: atom_id res chain seq x y z
N MET A 1 -27.62 83.82 -29.29
CA MET A 1 -26.80 83.25 -30.40
C MET A 1 -26.86 81.73 -30.34
N ARG A 2 -26.37 81.04 -31.39
CA ARG A 2 -26.35 79.58 -31.61
C ARG A 2 -26.00 78.77 -30.34
N ALA A 3 -26.64 77.66 -29.95
CA ALA A 3 -27.51 76.65 -30.60
C ALA A 3 -26.81 75.60 -31.49
N ILE A 4 -27.51 74.47 -31.75
CA ILE A 4 -27.11 73.20 -32.41
C ILE A 4 -26.29 72.25 -31.49
N HIS A 5 -26.49 70.93 -31.39
CA HIS A 5 -27.65 69.97 -31.48
C HIS A 5 -27.16 68.61 -30.89
N GLY A 6 -27.98 67.60 -30.54
CA GLY A 6 -29.45 67.53 -30.43
C GLY A 6 -30.06 66.16 -30.85
N SER A 7 -30.72 65.44 -29.92
CA SER A 7 -31.65 64.27 -30.10
C SER A 7 -31.09 62.98 -30.76
N GLY A 8 -31.66 61.77 -30.59
CA GLY A 8 -32.86 61.29 -29.84
C GLY A 8 -32.75 59.75 -29.61
N THR A 9 -33.48 59.09 -28.69
CA THR A 9 -34.90 58.62 -28.81
C THR A 9 -35.26 58.11 -30.23
N THR A 10 -35.71 56.88 -30.47
CA THR A 10 -36.13 55.74 -29.59
C THR A 10 -35.71 54.39 -30.25
N THR A 11 -36.27 53.16 -30.14
CA THR A 11 -37.58 52.60 -29.72
C THR A 11 -37.45 51.09 -29.37
N ARG A 12 -38.52 50.44 -28.89
CA ARG A 12 -38.68 48.96 -28.81
C ARG A 12 -38.57 48.28 -30.20
N ASP A 13 -38.12 47.03 -30.26
CA ASP A 13 -38.98 45.88 -30.63
C ASP A 13 -38.43 44.53 -30.12
N ASP A 14 -39.28 43.51 -30.07
CA ASP A 14 -38.97 42.12 -29.67
C ASP A 14 -38.41 41.28 -30.84
N ARG A 15 -37.41 40.44 -30.54
CA ARG A 15 -37.47 39.06 -31.06
C ARG A 15 -36.68 38.03 -30.26
N ARG A 16 -37.41 37.23 -29.48
CA ARG A 16 -36.99 35.88 -29.10
C ARG A 16 -36.60 35.04 -30.33
N ARG A 17 -35.36 34.56 -30.38
CA ARG A 17 -35.00 33.29 -31.07
C ARG A 17 -34.02 32.52 -30.19
N GLY A 18 -34.49 31.45 -29.56
CA GLY A 18 -33.64 30.55 -28.81
C GLY A 18 -32.85 29.64 -29.76
N PHE A 19 -31.62 29.30 -29.39
CA PHE A 19 -30.90 28.18 -29.98
C PHE A 19 -30.87 27.00 -29.00
N ARG A 20 -31.11 25.80 -29.51
CA ARG A 20 -31.20 24.57 -28.69
C ARG A 20 -29.83 23.99 -28.42
N GLY A 21 -29.65 23.47 -27.20
CA GLY A 21 -28.93 22.21 -26.96
C GLY A 21 -27.46 22.14 -27.37
N ALA A 22 -26.58 22.67 -26.51
CA ALA A 22 -25.28 22.05 -26.28
C ALA A 22 -25.25 21.58 -24.81
N ALA A 23 -25.61 20.32 -24.58
CA ALA A 23 -25.56 19.73 -23.24
C ALA A 23 -24.10 19.52 -22.84
N GLY A 24 -23.50 20.54 -22.21
CA GLY A 24 -22.16 20.44 -21.64
C GLY A 24 -22.17 19.34 -20.59
N LEU A 25 -21.49 18.22 -20.89
CA LEU A 25 -21.43 17.06 -19.99
C LEU A 25 -20.51 17.40 -18.80
N TRP A 26 -21.08 18.08 -17.81
CA TRP A 26 -20.48 18.24 -16.49
C TRP A 26 -20.42 16.87 -15.83
N LEU A 27 -19.32 16.14 -16.08
CA LEU A 27 -18.90 15.09 -15.18
C LEU A 27 -18.69 15.75 -13.80
N LEU A 28 -19.62 15.44 -12.90
CA LEU A 28 -19.54 15.78 -11.49
C LEU A 28 -18.16 15.36 -10.95
N GLY A 29 -17.63 16.18 -10.04
CA GLY A 29 -16.23 16.06 -9.59
C GLY A 29 -15.87 14.62 -9.24
N VAL A 30 -14.72 14.14 -9.75
CA VAL A 30 -14.26 12.78 -9.55
C VAL A 30 -14.16 12.52 -8.04
N GLY A 31 -15.10 11.72 -7.53
CA GLY A 31 -15.10 11.21 -6.16
C GLY A 31 -13.98 10.19 -6.02
N ALA A 32 -12.74 10.66 -5.99
CA ALA A 32 -11.59 9.82 -5.70
C ALA A 32 -11.75 9.28 -4.27
N CYS A 33 -12.04 7.99 -4.16
CA CYS A 33 -11.94 7.28 -2.89
C CYS A 33 -10.57 7.57 -2.29
N ALA A 34 -10.54 8.05 -1.05
CA ALA A 34 -9.30 8.22 -0.33
C ALA A 34 -8.70 6.84 -0.06
N LEU A 35 -7.72 6.44 -0.89
CA LEU A 35 -6.89 5.26 -0.69
C LEU A 35 -5.97 5.50 0.52
N GLY A 36 -6.57 5.41 1.71
CA GLY A 36 -5.88 5.41 2.99
C GLY A 36 -5.35 4.02 3.29
N CYS A 37 -4.04 3.89 3.38
CA CYS A 37 -3.39 2.69 3.89
C CYS A 37 -3.45 2.72 5.43
N GLY A 38 -4.61 2.30 5.96
CA GLY A 38 -4.87 2.11 7.38
C GLY A 38 -6.30 2.46 7.81
N ALA A 39 -6.75 1.85 8.90
CA ALA A 39 -8.13 1.98 9.39
C ALA A 39 -8.45 3.38 9.95
N GLY A 40 -9.72 3.77 9.85
CA GLY A 40 -10.22 5.05 10.39
C GLY A 40 -10.28 5.06 11.91
N ALA A 41 -9.41 5.83 12.56
CA ALA A 41 -9.41 6.02 14.01
C ALA A 41 -10.52 6.99 14.47
N GLY A 42 -11.67 6.46 14.90
CA GLY A 42 -12.71 7.24 15.58
C GLY A 42 -12.24 7.71 16.96
N ARG A 43 -12.35 9.01 17.25
CA ARG A 43 -11.94 9.59 18.54
C ARG A 43 -13.06 9.54 19.58
N ALA A 44 -12.76 8.96 20.75
CA ALA A 44 -13.37 9.31 22.04
C ALA A 44 -12.37 9.02 23.17
N SER A 45 -12.45 9.77 24.27
CA SER A 45 -11.61 9.66 25.48
C SER A 45 -12.27 10.46 26.62
N PRO A 46 -11.89 10.30 27.91
CA PRO A 46 -10.99 9.31 28.51
C PRO A 46 -11.64 8.49 29.64
N GLU A 47 -10.99 7.40 30.06
CA GLU A 47 -10.68 7.05 31.48
C GLU A 47 -9.95 5.68 31.50
N GLY A 48 -9.27 5.32 32.60
CA GLY A 48 -8.38 4.15 32.69
C GLY A 48 -8.74 3.19 33.84
N PRO A 49 -7.84 2.30 34.30
CA PRO A 49 -6.46 2.05 33.86
C PRO A 49 -6.27 0.67 33.18
N ALA A 50 -5.04 0.36 32.75
CA ALA A 50 -4.68 -0.96 32.20
C ALA A 50 -4.47 -2.02 33.30
N VAL A 51 -4.79 -3.28 32.98
CA VAL A 51 -4.45 -4.47 33.78
C VAL A 51 -4.01 -5.64 32.88
N ALA A 52 -3.16 -6.51 33.42
CA ALA A 52 -2.38 -7.48 32.66
C ALA A 52 -3.02 -8.88 32.55
N PHE A 53 -2.39 -9.74 31.73
CA PHE A 53 -2.73 -11.16 31.58
C PHE A 53 -2.64 -11.94 32.92
N ALA A 54 -3.71 -12.66 33.25
CA ALA A 54 -3.67 -13.83 34.14
C ALA A 54 -4.80 -14.80 33.73
N ALA A 55 -4.57 -16.11 33.90
CA ALA A 55 -5.57 -17.14 33.57
C ALA A 55 -5.48 -18.33 34.53
N ARG A 56 -6.64 -18.82 35.00
CA ARG A 56 -6.94 -20.19 35.52
C ARG A 56 -8.37 -20.25 36.08
N GLY A 57 -9.03 -21.41 35.93
CA GLY A 57 -10.28 -21.75 36.63
C GLY A 57 -11.37 -22.37 35.74
N ALA A 58 -11.67 -23.65 35.97
CA ALA A 58 -12.92 -24.35 35.60
C ALA A 58 -13.57 -24.88 36.91
N PRO A 59 -14.84 -25.35 36.96
CA PRO A 59 -15.31 -26.65 36.40
C PRO A 59 -16.53 -26.51 35.45
N GLU A 60 -16.78 -27.38 34.46
CA GLU A 60 -17.39 -28.74 34.42
C GLU A 60 -18.94 -28.77 34.26
N ASP A 61 -19.49 -29.98 34.03
CA ASP A 61 -20.81 -30.37 33.48
C ASP A 61 -21.03 -30.11 31.96
N GLY A 62 -21.47 -31.08 31.14
CA GLY A 62 -21.72 -32.51 31.41
C GLY A 62 -22.20 -33.29 30.17
N ALA A 63 -22.60 -34.55 30.38
CA ALA A 63 -23.27 -35.48 29.44
C ALA A 63 -22.47 -36.19 28.30
N ARG A 64 -22.49 -37.53 28.38
CA ARG A 64 -22.20 -38.59 27.39
C ARG A 64 -22.84 -39.88 27.94
N PRO A 65 -22.98 -41.01 27.21
CA PRO A 65 -22.81 -41.22 25.76
C PRO A 65 -24.04 -41.91 25.10
N VAL A 66 -23.97 -42.16 23.80
CA VAL A 66 -24.36 -43.46 23.20
C VAL A 66 -23.25 -43.83 22.20
N ALA A 67 -23.01 -45.12 21.99
CA ALA A 67 -22.05 -45.64 21.01
C ALA A 67 -22.75 -46.65 20.09
N ASP A 68 -22.17 -46.89 18.92
CA ASP A 68 -22.45 -48.10 18.11
C ASP A 68 -21.19 -48.51 17.31
N GLU A 69 -21.17 -49.74 16.81
CA GLU A 69 -19.91 -50.49 16.58
C GLU A 69 -19.46 -50.66 15.11
N ALA A 70 -18.13 -50.76 14.92
CA ALA A 70 -17.39 -51.58 13.94
C ALA A 70 -17.71 -51.45 12.40
N ALA A 71 -16.93 -51.98 11.45
CA ALA A 71 -15.65 -52.72 11.50
C ALA A 71 -14.74 -52.38 10.28
N ASP A 72 -13.43 -52.55 10.51
CA ASP A 72 -12.33 -52.96 9.62
C ASP A 72 -12.52 -53.08 8.07
N ALA A 73 -11.61 -52.45 7.31
CA ALA A 73 -10.94 -53.06 6.14
C ALA A 73 -9.71 -52.22 5.71
N ALA A 74 -8.52 -52.85 5.66
CA ALA A 74 -7.27 -52.16 5.32
C ALA A 74 -6.90 -52.16 3.82
N LYS A 75 -6.14 -51.14 3.37
CA LYS A 75 -4.99 -51.32 2.45
C LYS A 75 -4.02 -50.13 2.46
N HIS A 76 -2.73 -50.43 2.31
CA HIS A 76 -1.64 -49.44 2.34
C HIS A 76 -1.42 -48.74 0.99
N GLY A 77 -1.00 -47.47 1.04
CA GLY A 77 -0.46 -46.74 -0.12
C GLY A 77 -0.47 -45.22 0.07
N GLY A 78 0.63 -44.63 0.59
CA GLY A 78 0.79 -43.16 0.61
C GLY A 78 1.54 -42.53 1.81
N GLY A 79 1.84 -43.29 2.87
CA GLY A 79 2.30 -42.73 4.15
C GLY A 79 3.63 -41.95 4.12
N GLU A 80 4.55 -42.29 3.22
CA GLU A 80 5.92 -41.74 3.26
C GLU A 80 6.02 -40.31 2.71
N ALA A 81 5.32 -40.00 1.61
CA ALA A 81 5.34 -38.66 1.01
C ALA A 81 4.65 -37.62 1.91
N GLN A 82 3.55 -38.00 2.56
CA GLN A 82 2.77 -37.10 3.43
C GLN A 82 3.41 -36.95 4.82
N GLY A 83 4.06 -38.02 5.32
CA GLY A 83 4.81 -37.99 6.57
C GLY A 83 6.04 -37.07 6.58
N ALA A 84 6.61 -36.76 5.41
CA ALA A 84 7.73 -35.82 5.28
C ALA A 84 7.27 -34.35 5.46
N ALA A 85 6.18 -33.94 4.82
CA ALA A 85 5.68 -32.56 4.89
C ALA A 85 5.19 -32.19 6.31
N ALA A 86 4.40 -33.09 6.93
CA ALA A 86 3.87 -32.90 8.28
C ALA A 86 4.95 -32.91 9.39
N ARG A 87 6.19 -33.27 9.07
CA ARG A 87 7.35 -33.23 9.98
C ARG A 87 8.26 -32.02 9.73
N HIS A 88 7.66 -30.84 9.54
CA HIS A 88 8.34 -29.58 9.87
C HIS A 88 8.66 -29.58 11.37
N ALA A 89 9.87 -30.06 11.69
CA ALA A 89 10.20 -30.51 13.03
C ALA A 89 10.02 -29.39 14.08
N LYS A 90 9.28 -29.68 15.15
CA LYS A 90 9.18 -28.81 16.33
C LYS A 90 10.59 -28.55 16.86
N GLY A 91 11.07 -27.31 16.69
CA GLY A 91 12.44 -26.90 17.03
C GLY A 91 13.34 -26.55 15.84
N ARG A 92 12.98 -26.84 14.58
CA ARG A 92 13.77 -26.42 13.41
C ARG A 92 13.74 -24.90 13.29
N ARG A 93 14.91 -24.28 13.42
CA ARG A 93 15.11 -22.83 13.36
C ARG A 93 15.46 -22.40 11.93
N MET A 94 14.54 -21.68 11.28
CA MET A 94 14.67 -21.23 9.90
C MET A 94 15.59 -20.03 9.76
N THR A 95 16.39 -20.01 8.69
CA THR A 95 17.05 -18.77 8.18
C THR A 95 16.01 -17.72 7.78
N ARG A 96 16.41 -16.45 7.67
CA ARG A 96 15.56 -15.38 7.13
C ARG A 96 14.93 -15.73 5.76
N ALA A 97 15.67 -16.43 4.89
CA ALA A 97 15.21 -16.80 3.54
C ALA A 97 14.30 -18.04 3.50
N GLU A 98 14.36 -18.93 4.50
CA GLU A 98 13.35 -19.97 4.71
C GLU A 98 12.09 -19.39 5.37
N ALA A 99 12.27 -18.53 6.37
CA ALA A 99 11.18 -17.87 7.07
C ALA A 99 10.32 -17.00 6.14
N ALA A 100 10.95 -16.25 5.23
CA ALA A 100 10.24 -15.45 4.23
C ALA A 100 9.43 -16.31 3.25
N ARG A 101 10.00 -17.43 2.77
CA ARG A 101 9.29 -18.43 1.94
C ARG A 101 8.09 -19.03 2.67
N HIS A 102 8.28 -19.40 3.93
CA HIS A 102 7.19 -19.91 4.76
C HIS A 102 6.05 -18.88 4.91
N VAL A 103 6.35 -17.59 5.09
CA VAL A 103 5.30 -16.56 5.20
C VAL A 103 4.51 -16.37 3.89
N ILE A 104 5.16 -16.43 2.71
CA ILE A 104 4.43 -16.38 1.43
C ILE A 104 3.64 -17.67 1.15
N GLU A 105 4.08 -18.83 1.66
CA GLU A 105 3.27 -20.06 1.68
C GLU A 105 2.01 -19.91 2.55
N LEU A 106 2.12 -19.31 3.75
CA LEU A 106 0.96 -19.02 4.61
C LEU A 106 -0.04 -18.09 3.90
N VAL A 107 0.46 -16.99 3.31
CA VAL A 107 -0.35 -16.03 2.53
C VAL A 107 -1.04 -16.70 1.34
N ASN A 108 -0.31 -17.50 0.55
CA ASN A 108 -0.88 -18.12 -0.64
C ASN A 108 -1.87 -19.25 -0.33
N ARG A 109 -1.71 -19.96 0.79
CA ARG A 109 -2.76 -20.85 1.32
C ARG A 109 -4.03 -20.08 1.63
N ASP A 110 -3.92 -18.97 2.36
CA ASP A 110 -5.10 -18.23 2.80
C ASP A 110 -5.77 -17.46 1.65
N ARG A 111 -5.02 -17.04 0.64
CA ARG A 111 -5.55 -16.52 -0.64
C ARG A 111 -6.27 -17.61 -1.44
N ALA A 112 -5.70 -18.81 -1.57
CA ALA A 112 -6.34 -19.94 -2.24
C ALA A 112 -7.64 -20.38 -1.55
N ALA A 113 -7.70 -20.30 -0.21
CA ALA A 113 -8.91 -20.54 0.58
C ALA A 113 -10.04 -19.49 0.37
N HIS A 114 -9.76 -18.40 -0.34
CA HIS A 114 -10.74 -17.39 -0.78
C HIS A 114 -10.77 -17.28 -2.33
N GLU A 115 -10.35 -18.34 -3.04
CA GLU A 115 -10.35 -18.43 -4.51
C GLU A 115 -9.49 -17.36 -5.24
N LEU A 116 -8.55 -16.73 -4.53
CA LEU A 116 -7.70 -15.67 -5.07
C LEU A 116 -6.42 -16.22 -5.72
N PRO A 117 -5.91 -15.59 -6.79
CA PRO A 117 -4.60 -15.93 -7.36
C PRO A 117 -3.46 -15.80 -6.34
N PRO A 118 -2.47 -16.71 -6.35
CA PRO A 118 -1.29 -16.60 -5.49
C PRO A 118 -0.44 -15.40 -5.89
N VAL A 119 0.21 -14.76 -4.91
CA VAL A 119 1.25 -13.75 -5.13
C VAL A 119 2.60 -14.40 -5.40
N ALA A 120 3.36 -13.83 -6.33
CA ALA A 120 4.76 -14.16 -6.60
C ALA A 120 5.72 -13.50 -5.58
N TRP A 121 6.98 -13.92 -5.54
CA TRP A 121 8.00 -13.28 -4.71
C TRP A 121 8.55 -12.00 -5.35
N ASP A 122 8.50 -10.86 -4.64
CA ASP A 122 9.23 -9.64 -5.00
C ASP A 122 10.40 -9.41 -4.03
N GLU A 123 11.61 -9.67 -4.50
CA GLU A 123 12.87 -9.47 -3.77
C GLU A 123 13.15 -7.97 -3.48
N THR A 124 12.64 -7.05 -4.29
CA THR A 124 12.75 -5.61 -4.07
C THR A 124 11.82 -5.13 -2.96
N ALA A 125 10.59 -5.61 -2.95
CA ALA A 125 9.67 -5.43 -1.83
C ALA A 125 10.24 -6.06 -0.55
N ALA A 126 10.86 -7.25 -0.64
CA ALA A 126 11.48 -7.90 0.52
C ALA A 126 12.66 -7.10 1.10
N ARG A 127 13.47 -6.42 0.26
CA ARG A 127 14.50 -5.48 0.72
C ARG A 127 13.91 -4.26 1.42
N ALA A 128 12.84 -3.68 0.88
CA ALA A 128 12.13 -2.53 1.48
C ALA A 128 11.53 -2.88 2.85
N GLY A 129 10.74 -3.96 2.91
CA GLY A 129 10.14 -4.45 4.15
C GLY A 129 11.18 -4.90 5.17
N ARG A 130 12.33 -5.47 4.75
CA ARG A 130 13.40 -5.85 5.69
C ARG A 130 14.01 -4.62 6.35
N ARG A 131 14.25 -3.53 5.60
CA ARG A 131 14.71 -2.25 6.16
C ARG A 131 13.74 -1.78 7.26
N HIS A 132 12.44 -1.86 7.00
CA HIS A 132 11.41 -1.44 7.94
C HIS A 132 11.29 -2.34 9.18
N ALA A 133 11.29 -3.66 8.98
CA ALA A 133 11.30 -4.62 10.08
C ALA A 133 12.53 -4.46 10.98
N GLU A 134 13.70 -4.16 10.40
CA GLU A 134 14.91 -3.86 11.18
C GLU A 134 14.81 -2.53 11.95
N ASP A 135 14.12 -1.52 11.41
CA ASP A 135 13.87 -0.23 12.08
C ASP A 135 12.89 -0.38 13.25
N MET A 136 11.78 -1.08 13.04
CA MET A 136 10.82 -1.47 14.09
C MET A 136 11.51 -2.16 15.27
N VAL A 137 12.48 -3.04 15.01
CA VAL A 137 13.30 -3.68 16.07
C VAL A 137 14.25 -2.68 16.75
N ARG A 138 15.00 -1.86 15.99
CA ARG A 138 15.97 -0.90 16.55
C ARG A 138 15.30 0.11 17.49
N VAL A 139 14.07 0.53 17.19
CA VAL A 139 13.38 1.65 17.83
C VAL A 139 12.24 1.22 18.76
N GLY A 140 11.74 -0.02 18.67
CA GLY A 140 10.77 -0.59 19.62
C GLY A 140 9.29 -0.39 19.27
N PHE A 141 8.95 -0.19 17.99
CA PHE A 141 7.59 0.16 17.55
C PHE A 141 7.02 -0.80 16.49
N THR A 142 5.71 -0.72 16.29
CA THR A 142 5.02 -1.29 15.12
C THR A 142 4.16 -0.20 14.47
N GLY A 143 4.12 -0.16 13.13
CA GLY A 143 3.40 0.87 12.36
C GLY A 143 4.04 1.09 10.98
N HIS A 144 3.38 1.86 10.10
CA HIS A 144 3.82 2.03 8.70
C HIS A 144 4.92 3.08 8.49
N TRP A 145 5.02 4.05 9.40
CA TRP A 145 6.02 5.11 9.35
C TRP A 145 7.36 4.60 9.90
N GLY A 146 8.45 4.79 9.16
CA GLY A 146 9.80 4.58 9.67
C GLY A 146 10.24 5.70 10.60
N SER A 147 11.26 5.43 11.42
CA SER A 147 11.91 6.41 12.31
C SER A 147 12.60 7.55 11.57
N ASP A 148 12.84 7.41 10.27
CA ASP A 148 13.31 8.45 9.34
C ASP A 148 12.17 9.27 8.71
N GLY A 149 10.91 8.97 9.06
CA GLY A 149 9.72 9.56 8.47
C GLY A 149 9.33 9.00 7.09
N SER A 150 9.86 7.84 6.69
CA SER A 150 9.49 7.18 5.43
C SER A 150 8.21 6.34 5.52
N VAL A 151 7.48 6.23 4.40
CA VAL A 151 6.30 5.36 4.21
C VAL A 151 6.60 4.26 3.17
N PRO A 152 5.81 3.18 3.07
CA PRO A 152 6.09 2.01 2.21
C PRO A 152 6.53 2.35 0.77
N GLU A 153 5.83 3.23 0.06
CA GLU A 153 6.17 3.59 -1.32
C GLU A 153 7.55 4.27 -1.45
N GLU A 154 8.00 4.98 -0.42
CA GLU A 154 9.36 5.56 -0.39
C GLU A 154 10.41 4.48 -0.20
N ARG A 155 10.15 3.53 0.72
CA ARG A 155 11.05 2.41 1.00
C ARG A 155 11.18 1.50 -0.22
N TYR A 156 10.06 1.21 -0.89
CA TYR A 156 10.00 0.44 -2.12
C TYR A 156 10.72 1.15 -3.26
N THR A 157 10.44 2.45 -3.49
CA THR A 157 11.18 3.25 -4.50
C THR A 157 12.69 3.25 -4.22
N ALA A 158 13.09 3.45 -2.97
CA ALA A 158 14.50 3.48 -2.57
C ALA A 158 15.20 2.12 -2.76
N ALA A 159 14.48 1.01 -2.57
CA ALA A 159 14.96 -0.34 -2.86
C ALA A 159 15.05 -0.64 -4.37
N GLY A 160 14.43 0.19 -5.22
CA GLY A 160 14.41 0.09 -6.68
C GLY A 160 13.08 -0.34 -7.30
N GLY A 161 11.99 -0.38 -6.53
CA GLY A 161 10.67 -0.81 -6.98
C GLY A 161 9.91 0.25 -7.77
N ASP A 162 9.02 -0.20 -8.66
CA ASP A 162 8.28 0.67 -9.58
C ASP A 162 6.77 0.39 -9.72
N GLY A 163 6.25 -0.73 -9.19
CA GLY A 163 4.82 -0.98 -9.01
C GLY A 163 4.14 -0.11 -7.94
N PHE A 164 2.94 -0.49 -7.52
CA PHE A 164 2.23 0.09 -6.38
C PHE A 164 2.27 -0.88 -5.19
N VAL A 165 2.55 -0.39 -3.98
CA VAL A 165 2.81 -1.23 -2.79
C VAL A 165 1.83 -0.93 -1.65
N MET A 166 1.41 -1.97 -0.90
CA MET A 166 0.59 -1.85 0.32
C MET A 166 1.13 -2.79 1.42
N GLU A 167 1.38 -2.25 2.61
CA GLU A 167 2.10 -2.94 3.68
C GLU A 167 1.19 -3.52 4.78
N ASN A 168 1.50 -4.72 5.29
CA ASN A 168 1.15 -5.12 6.66
C ASN A 168 2.39 -5.08 7.56
N ALA A 169 2.32 -4.42 8.71
CA ALA A 169 3.45 -4.28 9.64
C ALA A 169 3.11 -4.85 11.03
N GLY A 170 3.98 -5.71 11.57
CA GLY A 170 3.78 -6.34 12.88
C GLY A 170 5.09 -6.56 13.64
N CYS A 171 5.22 -5.92 14.80
CA CYS A 171 6.36 -6.02 15.71
C CYS A 171 5.89 -5.84 17.17
N PHE A 172 6.81 -5.80 18.14
CA PHE A 172 6.52 -5.29 19.48
C PHE A 172 6.31 -3.76 19.48
N ALA A 173 5.64 -3.24 20.50
CA ALA A 173 5.12 -1.87 20.52
C ALA A 173 5.23 -1.25 21.92
N ASP A 174 6.46 -1.09 22.41
CA ASP A 174 6.76 -0.60 23.78
C ASP A 174 7.76 0.57 23.82
N GLY A 175 8.32 0.96 22.67
CA GLY A 175 9.27 2.06 22.53
C GLY A 175 10.65 1.78 23.10
N VAL A 176 10.96 0.52 23.43
CA VAL A 176 12.27 0.12 23.98
C VAL A 176 13.23 -0.23 22.83
N PRO A 177 14.34 0.52 22.62
CA PRO A 177 15.34 0.21 21.62
C PRO A 177 16.02 -1.13 21.89
N ARG A 178 16.32 -1.90 20.83
CA ARG A 178 16.90 -3.26 20.94
C ARG A 178 18.02 -3.51 19.95
N GLU A 179 18.99 -4.30 20.36
CA GLU A 179 20.02 -4.79 19.44
C GLU A 179 19.44 -5.84 18.49
N LEU A 180 19.68 -5.65 17.18
CA LEU A 180 19.31 -6.61 16.15
C LEU A 180 20.09 -7.92 16.27
N ASP A 181 19.40 -9.02 16.05
CA ASP A 181 20.01 -10.31 15.75
C ASP A 181 20.54 -10.28 14.30
N PRO A 182 21.87 -10.39 14.07
CA PRO A 182 22.46 -10.25 12.73
C PRO A 182 22.23 -11.46 11.82
N ASP A 183 22.07 -12.65 12.41
CA ASP A 183 21.69 -13.90 11.71
C ASP A 183 20.39 -14.45 12.31
N PRO A 184 19.26 -13.73 12.16
CA PRO A 184 18.05 -14.02 12.89
C PRO A 184 17.47 -15.34 12.43
N ARG A 185 17.42 -16.29 13.37
CA ARG A 185 16.72 -17.57 13.18
C ARG A 185 15.33 -17.53 13.80
N PHE A 186 14.35 -18.04 13.06
CA PHE A 186 12.92 -17.93 13.36
C PHE A 186 12.30 -19.31 13.64
N SER A 187 11.31 -19.36 14.53
CA SER A 187 10.40 -20.50 14.67
C SER A 187 9.22 -20.34 13.71
N ALA A 188 8.66 -21.44 13.18
CA ALA A 188 7.40 -21.40 12.43
C ALA A 188 6.29 -20.76 13.27
N GLU A 189 6.20 -21.14 14.55
CA GLU A 189 5.25 -20.58 15.52
C GLU A 189 5.31 -19.04 15.61
N SER A 190 6.50 -18.42 15.64
CA SER A 190 6.57 -16.94 15.69
C SER A 190 6.13 -16.27 14.39
N LEU A 191 6.27 -16.93 13.23
CA LEU A 191 5.86 -16.39 11.93
C LEU A 191 4.34 -16.55 11.76
N GLU A 192 3.85 -17.76 12.04
CA GLU A 192 2.42 -18.08 12.10
C GLU A 192 1.68 -17.16 13.08
N ARG A 193 2.24 -16.88 14.26
CA ARG A 193 1.60 -16.02 15.28
C ARG A 193 1.35 -14.61 14.77
N VAL A 194 2.29 -14.01 14.05
CA VAL A 194 2.13 -12.67 13.45
C VAL A 194 1.14 -12.71 12.29
N HIS A 195 1.30 -13.66 11.36
CA HIS A 195 0.40 -13.76 10.21
C HIS A 195 -1.04 -14.11 10.60
N ARG A 196 -1.23 -14.99 11.60
CA ARG A 196 -2.53 -15.33 12.18
C ARG A 196 -3.16 -14.16 12.93
N ALA A 197 -2.37 -13.25 13.51
CA ALA A 197 -2.90 -12.01 14.06
C ALA A 197 -3.53 -11.14 12.96
N PHE A 198 -2.82 -10.91 11.85
CA PHE A 198 -3.36 -10.21 10.67
C PHE A 198 -4.63 -10.86 10.12
N MET A 199 -4.66 -12.20 9.99
CA MET A 199 -5.80 -12.92 9.41
C MET A 199 -7.01 -13.08 10.35
N ASN A 200 -6.81 -12.95 11.66
CA ASN A 200 -7.88 -13.03 12.67
C ASN A 200 -8.57 -11.68 12.96
N GLU A 201 -8.12 -10.58 12.35
CA GLU A 201 -8.77 -9.28 12.47
C GLU A 201 -10.22 -9.32 11.95
N LYS A 202 -11.06 -8.43 12.50
CA LYS A 202 -12.51 -8.40 12.22
C LYS A 202 -12.97 -7.00 11.79
N PRO A 203 -13.90 -6.89 10.82
CA PRO A 203 -14.48 -5.61 10.41
C PRO A 203 -15.01 -4.80 11.60
N PRO A 204 -14.86 -3.45 11.60
CA PRO A 204 -14.22 -2.62 10.57
C PRO A 204 -12.70 -2.49 10.69
N ALA A 205 -12.08 -3.19 11.65
CA ALA A 205 -10.64 -3.09 11.97
C ALA A 205 -9.83 -4.26 11.39
N ASP A 206 -10.13 -4.65 10.14
CA ASP A 206 -9.56 -5.80 9.41
C ASP A 206 -8.61 -5.38 8.28
N GLY A 207 -7.86 -4.31 8.48
CA GLY A 207 -6.97 -3.73 7.47
C GLY A 207 -5.94 -4.71 6.94
N HIS A 208 -5.29 -5.48 7.81
CA HIS A 208 -4.24 -6.42 7.39
C HIS A 208 -4.85 -7.65 6.70
N ARG A 209 -5.96 -8.19 7.22
CA ARG A 209 -6.72 -9.27 6.58
C ARG A 209 -7.16 -8.88 5.17
N ARG A 210 -7.70 -7.67 4.99
CA ARG A 210 -8.14 -7.14 3.70
C ARG A 210 -6.98 -6.91 2.73
N ASN A 211 -5.81 -6.52 3.21
CA ASN A 211 -4.61 -6.42 2.38
C ASN A 211 -4.18 -7.81 1.84
N VAL A 212 -4.05 -8.82 2.71
CA VAL A 212 -3.73 -10.21 2.29
C VAL A 212 -4.71 -10.73 1.24
N LEU A 213 -6.00 -10.43 1.41
CA LEU A 213 -7.10 -10.86 0.54
C LEU A 213 -7.43 -9.86 -0.59
N THR A 214 -6.57 -8.88 -0.86
CA THR A 214 -6.73 -7.98 -2.01
C THR A 214 -6.43 -8.75 -3.30
N ALA A 215 -7.49 -9.03 -4.08
CA ALA A 215 -7.44 -9.90 -5.26
C ALA A 215 -6.45 -9.45 -6.35
N SER A 216 -6.15 -8.16 -6.43
CA SER A 216 -5.29 -7.56 -7.45
C SER A 216 -3.78 -7.72 -7.22
N HIS A 217 -3.37 -8.08 -6.01
CA HIS A 217 -1.94 -8.27 -5.72
C HIS A 217 -1.35 -9.37 -6.59
N THR A 218 -0.27 -9.04 -7.29
CA THR A 218 0.48 -9.95 -8.16
C THR A 218 1.70 -10.52 -7.46
N SER A 219 2.30 -9.75 -6.55
CA SER A 219 3.56 -10.09 -5.89
C SER A 219 3.55 -9.69 -4.40
N LEU A 220 4.48 -10.24 -3.63
CA LEU A 220 4.71 -9.96 -2.22
C LEU A 220 6.20 -10.08 -1.90
N GLY A 221 6.74 -9.08 -1.20
CA GLY A 221 8.01 -9.19 -0.49
C GLY A 221 7.79 -9.35 1.01
N VAL A 222 8.53 -10.26 1.65
CA VAL A 222 8.45 -10.44 3.11
C VAL A 222 9.74 -9.97 3.78
N GLY A 223 9.66 -8.83 4.45
CA GLY A 223 10.69 -8.33 5.35
C GLY A 223 10.63 -8.99 6.72
N LEU A 224 11.78 -9.47 7.23
CA LEU A 224 11.88 -10.10 8.55
C LEU A 224 13.12 -9.64 9.32
N ALA A 225 12.89 -9.24 10.57
CA ALA A 225 13.91 -8.91 11.56
C ALA A 225 13.55 -9.48 12.94
N LYS A 226 14.51 -9.43 13.86
CA LYS A 226 14.36 -9.95 15.22
C LYS A 226 15.39 -9.27 16.13
N ALA A 227 15.05 -9.04 17.39
CA ALA A 227 16.03 -8.63 18.40
C ALA A 227 16.86 -9.84 18.88
N LYS A 228 18.08 -9.61 19.39
CA LYS A 228 18.83 -10.65 20.11
C LYS A 228 18.06 -11.11 21.34
N GLY A 229 18.15 -12.41 21.66
CA GLY A 229 17.54 -13.01 22.85
C GLY A 229 16.00 -13.14 22.83
N LEU A 230 15.30 -12.58 21.85
CA LEU A 230 13.83 -12.65 21.75
C LEU A 230 13.39 -13.54 20.59
N ASP A 231 12.33 -14.34 20.78
CA ASP A 231 11.66 -15.13 19.74
C ASP A 231 10.36 -14.47 19.26
N ILE A 232 10.48 -13.19 18.94
CA ILE A 232 9.41 -12.35 18.36
C ILE A 232 9.91 -11.85 17.01
N ALA A 233 9.40 -12.46 15.94
CA ALA A 233 9.60 -11.97 14.59
C ALA A 233 8.93 -10.60 14.42
N CYS A 234 9.67 -9.62 13.92
CA CYS A 234 9.09 -8.39 13.38
C CYS A 234 9.04 -8.49 11.87
N MET A 235 7.87 -8.21 11.29
CA MET A 235 7.49 -8.54 9.93
C MET A 235 6.93 -7.33 9.20
N ALA A 236 7.32 -7.17 7.94
CA ALA A 236 6.64 -6.32 6.97
C ALA A 236 6.24 -7.19 5.76
N GLN A 237 4.95 -7.25 5.43
CA GLN A 237 4.44 -7.87 4.21
C GLN A 237 4.17 -6.76 3.20
N GLU A 238 5.06 -6.59 2.24
CA GLU A 238 5.03 -5.53 1.22
C GLU A 238 4.35 -6.11 -0.03
N PHE A 239 3.02 -6.03 -0.10
CA PHE A 239 2.23 -6.54 -1.24
C PHE A 239 2.32 -5.58 -2.41
N VAL A 240 2.49 -6.10 -3.63
CA VAL A 240 2.72 -5.31 -4.84
C VAL A 240 1.70 -5.63 -5.93
N ASP A 241 1.13 -4.56 -6.49
CA ASP A 241 0.32 -4.55 -7.70
C ASP A 241 1.21 -4.24 -8.91
N ASP A 242 1.95 -5.24 -9.41
CA ASP A 242 2.83 -5.09 -10.58
C ASP A 242 2.07 -5.37 -11.89
N TYR A 243 1.65 -4.28 -12.53
CA TYR A 243 0.89 -4.30 -13.79
C TYR A 243 1.64 -3.72 -14.99
N GLY A 244 2.96 -3.49 -14.93
CA GLY A 244 3.65 -2.86 -16.06
C GLY A 244 5.17 -2.95 -16.06
N THR A 245 5.78 -2.31 -17.05
CA THR A 245 7.21 -1.96 -17.03
C THR A 245 7.30 -0.45 -17.12
N TYR A 246 8.16 0.16 -16.30
CA TYR A 246 8.21 1.62 -16.16
C TYR A 246 9.62 2.15 -16.44
N GLN A 247 9.72 3.28 -17.15
CA GLN A 247 10.99 3.96 -17.32
C GLN A 247 11.48 4.43 -15.93
N PRO A 248 12.75 4.16 -15.54
CA PRO A 248 13.31 4.66 -14.29
C PRO A 248 13.21 6.19 -14.17
N LEU A 249 12.83 6.65 -12.97
CA LEU A 249 12.80 8.07 -12.63
C LEU A 249 14.15 8.52 -12.05
N PRO A 250 14.52 9.79 -12.16
CA PRO A 250 15.68 10.32 -11.45
C PRO A 250 15.44 10.23 -9.93
N ARG A 251 16.45 9.79 -9.15
CA ARG A 251 16.34 9.74 -7.67
C ARG A 251 16.25 11.14 -7.04
N ARG A 252 16.83 12.14 -7.69
CA ARG A 252 16.81 13.55 -7.29
C ARG A 252 16.54 14.43 -8.49
N ALA A 253 15.80 15.52 -8.29
CA ALA A 253 15.53 16.55 -9.29
C ALA A 253 15.47 17.95 -8.62
N ARG A 254 15.34 19.01 -9.41
CA ARG A 254 15.12 20.40 -8.95
C ARG A 254 13.66 20.82 -9.14
N VAL A 255 13.18 21.77 -8.36
CA VAL A 255 11.85 22.37 -8.56
C VAL A 255 11.75 22.98 -9.97
N GLY A 256 10.76 22.53 -10.74
CA GLY A 256 10.55 22.92 -12.14
C GLY A 256 11.34 22.10 -13.16
N GLU A 257 12.13 21.11 -12.73
CA GLU A 257 12.79 20.17 -13.62
C GLU A 257 11.76 19.27 -14.32
N VAL A 258 11.89 19.10 -15.63
CA VAL A 258 10.98 18.31 -16.45
C VAL A 258 11.49 16.87 -16.53
N ILE A 259 10.72 15.93 -15.98
CA ILE A 259 11.02 14.50 -16.05
C ILE A 259 10.18 13.82 -17.13
N ARG A 260 10.73 12.75 -17.72
CA ARG A 260 9.94 11.83 -18.55
C ARG A 260 9.32 10.74 -17.68
N VAL A 261 8.00 10.60 -17.77
CA VAL A 261 7.25 9.49 -17.17
C VAL A 261 6.71 8.64 -18.32
N ALA A 262 7.19 7.41 -18.43
CA ALA A 262 6.86 6.50 -19.52
C ALA A 262 6.82 5.04 -19.04
N GLY A 263 6.18 4.17 -19.81
CA GLY A 263 6.08 2.74 -19.51
C GLY A 263 5.11 2.00 -20.43
N GLU A 264 4.83 0.75 -20.09
CA GLU A 264 3.87 -0.12 -20.76
C GLU A 264 3.10 -0.94 -19.72
N LEU A 265 1.77 -0.87 -19.74
CA LEU A 265 0.96 -1.72 -18.86
C LEU A 265 0.67 -3.07 -19.52
N ARG A 266 0.71 -4.14 -18.72
CA ARG A 266 0.31 -5.49 -19.12
C ARG A 266 -1.22 -5.63 -19.00
N PRO A 267 -1.90 -6.26 -19.98
CA PRO A 267 -3.30 -6.65 -19.81
C PRO A 267 -3.50 -7.50 -18.53
N PRO A 268 -4.65 -7.40 -17.84
CA PRO A 268 -5.87 -6.71 -18.27
C PRO A 268 -5.89 -5.20 -17.99
N ALA A 269 -4.93 -4.64 -17.25
CA ALA A 269 -4.86 -3.22 -16.94
C ALA A 269 -4.74 -2.36 -18.21
N LYS A 270 -5.44 -1.23 -18.27
CA LYS A 270 -5.36 -0.24 -19.37
C LYS A 270 -4.92 1.11 -18.83
N VAL A 271 -3.90 1.72 -19.45
CA VAL A 271 -3.38 3.01 -18.97
C VAL A 271 -4.44 4.11 -19.08
N ALA A 272 -4.70 4.80 -17.97
CA ALA A 272 -5.73 5.82 -17.85
C ALA A 272 -5.16 7.21 -17.56
N GLY A 273 -4.07 7.33 -16.80
CA GLY A 273 -3.45 8.63 -16.51
C GLY A 273 -2.16 8.56 -15.71
N VAL A 274 -1.50 9.71 -15.58
CA VAL A 274 -0.35 9.95 -14.69
C VAL A 274 -0.73 11.06 -13.70
N GLY A 275 -0.35 10.91 -12.42
CA GLY A 275 -0.60 11.91 -11.38
C GLY A 275 0.68 12.32 -10.65
N ILE A 276 0.88 13.61 -10.43
CA ILE A 276 1.97 14.17 -9.65
C ILE A 276 1.42 14.72 -8.32
N SER A 277 1.92 14.18 -7.22
CA SER A 277 1.64 14.62 -5.84
C SER A 277 2.91 15.13 -5.16
N ARG A 278 2.79 15.77 -3.99
CA ARG A 278 3.93 16.18 -3.16
C ARG A 278 3.59 16.09 -1.68
N ILE A 279 4.56 15.64 -0.89
CA ILE A 279 4.62 15.77 0.56
C ILE A 279 5.89 16.52 0.98
N GLU A 280 5.90 17.04 2.20
CA GLU A 280 7.16 17.45 2.82
C GLU A 280 8.09 16.23 2.99
N ARG A 281 9.40 16.46 3.04
CA ARG A 281 10.35 15.39 3.32
C ARG A 281 10.11 14.84 4.73
N GLY A 282 10.22 13.52 4.88
CA GLY A 282 10.31 12.87 6.18
C GLY A 282 11.41 13.51 7.04
N ALA A 283 11.10 13.71 8.32
CA ALA A 283 12.03 14.10 9.37
C ALA A 283 12.02 12.98 10.43
N PRO A 284 13.08 12.85 11.24
CA PRO A 284 13.15 11.82 12.27
C PRO A 284 11.93 11.82 13.22
N ILE A 285 11.48 10.64 13.61
CA ILE A 285 10.29 10.44 14.45
C ILE A 285 10.64 9.55 15.64
N GLU A 286 10.49 10.10 16.84
CA GLU A 286 10.67 9.39 18.11
C GLU A 286 9.67 8.24 18.29
N ALA A 287 10.09 7.16 18.97
CA ALA A 287 9.29 5.95 19.19
C ALA A 287 7.91 6.24 19.79
N GLU A 288 7.84 7.13 20.80
CA GLU A 288 6.60 7.55 21.46
C GLU A 288 5.62 8.24 20.49
N ARG A 289 6.12 8.88 19.42
CA ARG A 289 5.29 9.46 18.36
C ARG A 289 4.88 8.40 17.34
N LEU A 290 5.79 7.51 16.92
CA LEU A 290 5.49 6.38 16.02
C LEU A 290 4.35 5.51 16.57
N LEU A 291 4.41 5.14 17.86
CA LEU A 291 3.38 4.33 18.55
C LEU A 291 1.97 4.96 18.58
N ARG A 292 1.85 6.27 18.29
CA ARG A 292 0.58 7.00 18.19
C ARG A 292 0.20 7.37 16.76
N MET A 293 1.04 7.04 15.78
CA MET A 293 0.75 7.22 14.36
C MET A 293 0.11 5.93 13.83
N GLY A 294 -1.12 6.04 13.32
CA GLY A 294 -1.83 4.93 12.70
C GLY A 294 -1.44 4.75 11.23
N GLY A 295 -2.45 4.61 10.38
CA GLY A 295 -2.29 4.60 8.93
C GLY A 295 -1.67 5.88 8.36
N TYR A 296 -1.44 5.85 7.06
CA TYR A 296 -1.02 7.02 6.28
C TYR A 296 -1.95 7.24 5.08
N ALA A 297 -2.05 8.49 4.64
CA ALA A 297 -2.82 8.86 3.47
C ALA A 297 -1.88 9.02 2.28
N ILE A 298 -2.11 8.28 1.21
CA ILE A 298 -1.38 8.48 -0.04
C ILE A 298 -1.74 9.88 -0.57
N PRO A 299 -0.76 10.77 -0.81
CA PRO A 299 -1.02 12.16 -1.14
C PRO A 299 -1.70 12.26 -2.51
N GLN A 300 -2.89 12.85 -2.52
CA GLN A 300 -3.65 13.08 -3.76
C GLN A 300 -2.84 13.92 -4.76
N PRO A 301 -2.83 13.58 -6.06
CA PRO A 301 -2.14 14.37 -7.07
C PRO A 301 -2.64 15.82 -7.14
N HIS A 302 -1.72 16.78 -7.07
CA HIS A 302 -2.03 18.20 -7.32
C HIS A 302 -2.10 18.52 -8.83
N ALA A 303 -1.54 17.64 -9.67
CA ALA A 303 -1.68 17.67 -11.11
C ALA A 303 -1.96 16.25 -11.64
N THR A 304 -2.91 16.12 -12.56
CA THR A 304 -3.27 14.86 -13.23
C THR A 304 -3.25 15.05 -14.75
N PHE A 305 -2.76 14.03 -15.44
CA PHE A 305 -2.46 14.05 -16.87
C PHE A 305 -3.11 12.84 -17.54
N PHE A 306 -4.03 13.12 -18.45
CA PHE A 306 -4.88 12.13 -19.13
C PHE A 306 -4.62 12.10 -20.64
N PRO A 307 -5.05 11.06 -21.37
CA PRO A 307 -4.93 11.00 -22.83
C PRO A 307 -5.66 12.13 -23.56
N LYS A 308 -5.34 12.30 -24.85
CA LYS A 308 -6.02 13.26 -25.74
C LYS A 308 -7.54 12.99 -25.76
N GLY A 309 -8.33 14.03 -25.48
CA GLY A 309 -9.79 13.98 -25.33
C GLY A 309 -10.26 14.47 -23.97
N TYR A 310 -9.43 14.32 -22.93
CA TYR A 310 -9.66 14.90 -21.61
C TYR A 310 -9.14 16.35 -21.52
N LYS A 311 -9.65 17.11 -20.54
CA LYS A 311 -9.08 18.43 -20.17
C LYS A 311 -7.85 18.21 -19.29
N THR A 312 -6.67 18.42 -19.85
CA THR A 312 -5.36 18.25 -19.20
C THR A 312 -4.39 19.33 -19.70
N PRO A 313 -3.48 19.87 -18.87
CA PRO A 313 -2.50 20.86 -19.32
C PRO A 313 -1.45 20.27 -20.27
N ILE A 314 -1.11 18.98 -20.10
CA ILE A 314 -0.22 18.23 -20.99
C ILE A 314 -0.92 16.90 -21.30
N PRO A 315 -1.23 16.57 -22.57
CA PRO A 315 -1.79 15.27 -22.92
C PRO A 315 -0.79 14.14 -22.66
N LEU A 316 -1.26 13.05 -22.06
CA LEU A 316 -0.53 11.79 -22.00
C LEU A 316 -0.50 11.17 -23.41
N GLU A 317 0.70 10.92 -23.95
CA GLU A 317 0.85 10.16 -25.19
C GLU A 317 0.54 8.70 -24.88
N VAL A 318 -0.35 8.07 -25.64
CA VAL A 318 -0.71 6.65 -25.49
C VAL A 318 -0.73 5.98 -26.86
N ASN A 319 -0.07 4.83 -26.98
CA ASN A 319 -0.08 3.98 -28.16
C ASN A 319 -0.29 2.52 -27.72
N GLY A 320 -1.50 2.00 -27.94
CA GLY A 320 -1.94 0.75 -27.33
C GLY A 320 -1.99 0.90 -25.81
N ASN A 321 -1.06 0.23 -25.11
CA ASN A 321 -0.88 0.34 -23.66
C ASN A 321 0.50 0.92 -23.24
N ARG A 322 1.32 1.33 -24.23
CA ARG A 322 2.52 2.15 -23.99
C ARG A 322 2.12 3.60 -23.78
N PHE A 323 2.76 4.25 -22.83
CA PHE A 323 2.53 5.66 -22.51
C PHE A 323 3.83 6.46 -22.34
N SER A 324 3.75 7.76 -22.59
CA SER A 324 4.87 8.70 -22.50
C SER A 324 4.34 10.11 -22.21
N ILE A 325 4.97 10.82 -21.28
CA ILE A 325 4.72 12.24 -21.03
C ILE A 325 5.97 12.90 -20.45
N GLN A 326 6.14 14.20 -20.72
CA GLN A 326 7.11 15.05 -20.04
C GLN A 326 6.35 15.97 -19.09
N VAL A 327 6.72 15.99 -17.79
CA VAL A 327 6.02 16.75 -16.75
C VAL A 327 7.01 17.48 -15.83
N PRO A 328 6.76 18.75 -15.48
CA PRO A 328 7.56 19.49 -14.51
C PRO A 328 7.25 19.02 -13.08
N LEU A 329 8.29 18.87 -12.26
CA LEU A 329 8.13 18.67 -10.81
C LEU A 329 8.05 20.03 -10.10
N ASP A 330 6.87 20.66 -10.13
CA ASP A 330 6.62 21.95 -9.46
C ASP A 330 5.23 22.07 -8.80
N ASP A 331 5.22 22.06 -7.46
CA ASP A 331 4.11 22.45 -6.59
C ASP A 331 4.37 23.85 -6.01
N ARG A 332 4.11 24.88 -6.82
CA ARG A 332 4.15 26.31 -6.42
C ARG A 332 5.52 26.77 -5.89
N GLY A 333 6.60 26.28 -6.49
CA GLY A 333 7.99 26.58 -6.13
C GLY A 333 8.57 25.70 -5.02
N ARG A 334 7.82 24.74 -4.47
CA ARG A 334 8.21 23.99 -3.26
C ARG A 334 9.05 22.75 -3.58
N GLY A 335 10.19 22.64 -2.90
CA GLY A 335 10.89 21.36 -2.76
C GLY A 335 10.07 20.37 -1.91
N GLY A 336 10.55 19.14 -1.77
CA GLY A 336 9.86 18.10 -1.02
C GLY A 336 10.09 16.73 -1.64
N ARG A 337 9.24 15.76 -1.30
CA ARG A 337 9.21 14.48 -2.00
C ARG A 337 7.97 14.43 -2.90
N TYR A 338 8.18 14.21 -4.18
CA TYR A 338 7.13 14.19 -5.20
C TYR A 338 6.75 12.74 -5.50
N GLY A 339 5.46 12.44 -5.46
CA GLY A 339 4.91 11.15 -5.86
C GLY A 339 4.54 11.18 -7.34
N VAL A 340 5.07 10.22 -8.11
CA VAL A 340 4.75 9.99 -9.52
C VAL A 340 3.92 8.72 -9.59
N SER A 341 2.63 8.90 -9.82
CA SER A 341 1.64 7.82 -9.86
C SER A 341 1.22 7.49 -11.29
N VAL A 342 1.02 6.21 -11.58
CA VAL A 342 0.40 5.74 -12.83
C VAL A 342 -0.93 5.09 -12.49
N TRP A 343 -1.96 5.44 -13.24
CA TRP A 343 -3.34 5.02 -13.02
C TRP A 343 -3.86 4.21 -14.21
N ALA A 344 -4.67 3.20 -13.93
CA ALA A 344 -5.24 2.29 -14.89
C ALA A 344 -6.73 2.05 -14.64
N THR A 345 -7.45 1.62 -15.68
CA THR A 345 -8.78 0.98 -15.56
C THR A 345 -8.66 -0.53 -15.85
N PHE A 346 -9.67 -1.29 -15.44
CA PHE A 346 -9.73 -2.74 -15.56
C PHE A 346 -11.05 -3.18 -16.22
N PRO A 347 -11.10 -4.31 -16.95
CA PRO A 347 -12.33 -4.79 -17.57
C PRO A 347 -13.46 -4.93 -16.56
N GLY A 348 -14.65 -4.39 -16.89
CA GLY A 348 -15.81 -4.37 -16.00
C GLY A 348 -15.87 -3.17 -15.04
N SER A 349 -14.83 -2.33 -14.94
CA SER A 349 -14.85 -1.11 -14.09
C SER A 349 -14.28 0.13 -14.79
N ASN A 350 -14.91 1.27 -14.55
CA ASN A 350 -14.39 2.59 -14.92
C ASN A 350 -13.64 3.28 -13.77
N GLU A 351 -13.48 2.61 -12.63
CA GLU A 351 -12.71 3.11 -11.49
C GLU A 351 -11.22 3.25 -11.86
N LEU A 352 -10.62 4.38 -11.49
CA LEU A 352 -9.20 4.63 -11.65
C LEU A 352 -8.44 3.99 -10.48
N LYS A 353 -7.65 2.96 -10.77
CA LYS A 353 -6.78 2.32 -9.80
C LYS A 353 -5.31 2.71 -10.02
N MET A 354 -4.59 3.04 -8.95
CA MET A 354 -3.15 3.24 -9.00
C MET A 354 -2.42 1.89 -9.19
N VAL A 355 -1.42 1.86 -10.09
CA VAL A 355 -0.63 0.66 -10.46
C VAL A 355 0.89 0.92 -10.46
N SER A 356 1.29 2.16 -10.19
CA SER A 356 2.66 2.56 -9.86
C SER A 356 2.59 3.73 -8.90
N LEU A 357 3.42 3.74 -7.85
CA LEU A 357 3.69 4.94 -7.06
C LEU A 357 5.19 5.01 -6.76
N ARG A 358 5.86 5.97 -7.36
CA ARG A 358 7.31 6.15 -7.23
C ARG A 358 7.66 7.54 -6.76
N THR A 359 8.62 7.67 -5.87
CA THR A 359 8.99 8.97 -5.27
C THR A 359 10.29 9.56 -5.81
N VAL A 360 10.28 10.86 -6.13
CA VAL A 360 11.46 11.65 -6.49
C VAL A 360 11.75 12.68 -5.39
N ASP A 361 13.01 12.81 -4.98
CA ASP A 361 13.44 13.85 -4.04
C ASP A 361 13.73 15.16 -4.78
N VAL A 362 13.02 16.24 -4.45
CA VAL A 362 13.07 17.49 -5.22
C VAL A 362 13.65 18.63 -4.38
N GLY A 363 14.85 19.08 -4.79
CA GLY A 363 15.55 20.20 -4.18
C GLY A 363 14.91 21.55 -4.51
N GLY A 364 14.66 22.36 -3.48
CA GLY A 364 14.10 23.71 -3.61
C GLY A 364 14.99 24.67 -4.40
N LYS A 365 14.39 25.70 -5.00
CA LYS A 365 15.10 26.76 -5.76
C LYS A 365 16.13 27.46 -4.85
N GLY A 366 17.42 27.16 -5.07
CA GLY A 366 18.55 27.70 -4.29
C GLY A 366 19.37 26.65 -3.52
N GLY A 367 18.89 25.41 -3.39
CA GLY A 367 19.59 24.33 -2.67
C GLY A 367 20.80 23.76 -3.42
N ALA A 368 21.95 24.44 -3.36
CA ALA A 368 23.21 23.99 -3.96
C ALA A 368 24.19 23.44 -2.92
N ARG A 369 24.06 22.14 -2.59
CA ARG A 369 25.10 21.20 -2.12
C ARG A 369 24.51 19.79 -2.01
#